data_AF-A0A949I5B0-F1
#
_entry.id   AF-A0A949I5B0-F1
#
_cell.length_a   1.000
_cell.length_b   1.000
_cell.length_c   1.000
_cell.angle_alpha   90.00
_cell.angle_beta   90.00
_cell.angle_gamma   90.00
#
_symmetry.space_group_name_H-M   'P 1'
#
loop_
_entity.id
_entity.type
_entity.pdbx_description
1 polymer ?
#
loop_
_entity_poly.entity_id
_entity_poly.type
_entity_poly.pdbx_seq_one_letter_code
_entity_poly.pdbx_strand_id
1 'polypeptide(L)'
;MDGYLDGGFELSEFQQKKNALMSEKKTLEEKLSDFERKGNHWLELVRNWILQANQAQNFASSKKFEEMKTFLKTIGLNRHLRASALSVDFKTPFSFLAELP
;
A
#
# COMPACT_ATOMS: atom_id res chain seq x y z
N MET A 1 38.59 7.46 -3.92
CA MET A 1 39.65 7.19 -4.91
C MET A 1 41.02 7.04 -4.23
N ASP A 2 41.11 7.25 -2.91
CA ASP A 2 42.40 7.40 -2.21
C ASP A 2 43.07 6.10 -1.75
N GLY A 3 42.35 5.09 -1.26
CA GLY A 3 43.01 3.95 -0.58
C GLY A 3 43.95 3.08 -1.41
N TYR A 4 43.78 2.99 -2.74
CA TYR A 4 44.71 2.27 -3.63
C TYR A 4 45.93 3.12 -4.01
N LEU A 5 45.74 4.44 -4.15
CA LEU A 5 46.82 5.37 -4.46
C LEU A 5 47.68 5.68 -3.22
N ASP A 6 47.12 5.56 -2.02
CA ASP A 6 47.82 5.65 -0.73
C ASP A 6 48.56 4.35 -0.34
N GLY A 7 48.59 3.33 -1.21
CA GLY A 7 49.31 2.07 -0.96
C GLY A 7 48.69 1.16 0.12
N GLY A 8 47.45 1.45 0.56
CA GLY A 8 46.77 0.69 1.62
C GLY A 8 46.08 -0.59 1.17
N PHE A 9 46.02 -0.86 -0.14
CA PHE A 9 45.42 -2.07 -0.72
C PHE A 9 46.23 -2.57 -1.91
N GLU A 10 46.36 -3.89 -2.05
CA GLU A 10 46.79 -4.46 -3.32
C GLU A 10 45.70 -4.30 -4.40
N LEU A 11 46.11 -4.20 -5.67
CA LEU A 11 45.19 -3.98 -6.80
C LEU A 11 44.05 -5.01 -6.84
N SER A 12 44.36 -6.26 -6.49
CA SER A 12 43.37 -7.35 -6.44
C SER A 12 42.32 -7.12 -5.36
N GLU A 13 42.73 -6.71 -4.16
CA GLU A 13 41.82 -6.42 -3.04
C GLU A 13 40.91 -5.23 -3.34
N PHE A 14 41.47 -4.19 -3.98
CA PHE A 14 40.69 -3.03 -4.43
C PHE A 14 39.66 -3.42 -5.48
N GLN A 15 40.04 -4.21 -6.48
CA GLN A 15 39.13 -4.70 -7.53
C GLN A 15 38.01 -5.56 -6.94
N GLN A 16 38.33 -6.44 -5.99
CA GLN A 16 37.35 -7.31 -5.34
C GLN A 16 36.31 -6.50 -4.55
N LYS A 17 36.77 -5.53 -3.73
CA LYS A 17 35.86 -4.62 -2.99
C LYS A 17 35.02 -3.76 -3.93
N LYS A 18 35.63 -3.23 -4.99
CA LYS A 18 34.91 -2.44 -6.00
C LYS A 18 33.81 -3.27 -6.67
N ASN A 19 34.10 -4.50 -7.05
CA ASN A 19 33.14 -5.39 -7.69
C ASN A 19 32.00 -5.77 -6.73
N ALA A 20 32.30 -6.04 -5.47
CA ALA A 20 31.30 -6.31 -4.44
C ALA A 20 30.34 -5.12 -4.28
N LEU A 21 30.88 -3.90 -4.13
CA LEU A 21 30.08 -2.68 -4.01
C LEU A 21 29.26 -2.39 -5.28
N MET A 22 29.83 -2.65 -6.47
CA MET A 22 29.12 -2.46 -7.73
C MET A 22 27.95 -3.45 -7.86
N SER A 23 28.14 -4.70 -7.44
CA SER A 23 27.09 -5.71 -7.42
C SER A 23 25.98 -5.33 -6.45
N GLU A 24 26.33 -4.91 -5.23
CA GLU A 24 25.35 -4.47 -4.23
C GLU A 24 24.56 -3.25 -4.70
N LYS A 25 25.24 -2.26 -5.29
CA LYS A 25 24.59 -1.09 -5.89
C LYS A 25 23.58 -1.51 -6.94
N LYS A 26 23.95 -2.41 -7.85
CA LYS A 26 23.05 -2.90 -8.90
C LYS A 26 21.83 -3.62 -8.32
N THR A 27 22.03 -4.47 -7.30
CA THR A 27 20.92 -5.14 -6.61
C THR A 27 19.96 -4.15 -5.94
N LEU A 28 20.47 -3.06 -5.36
CA LEU A 28 19.63 -2.01 -4.77
C LEU A 28 18.86 -1.23 -5.83
N GLU A 29 19.48 -0.89 -6.96
CA GLU A 29 18.82 -0.23 -8.10
C GLU A 29 17.68 -1.09 -8.68
N GLU A 30 17.91 -2.40 -8.82
CA GLU A 30 16.88 -3.35 -9.28
C GLU A 30 15.70 -3.42 -8.30
N LYS A 31 15.96 -3.52 -6.99
CA LYS A 31 14.91 -3.49 -5.96
C LYS A 31 14.11 -2.20 -5.96
N LEU A 32 14.76 -1.06 -6.18
CA LEU A 32 14.10 0.24 -6.26
C LEU A 32 13.18 0.29 -7.49
N SER A 33 13.66 -0.15 -8.65
CA SER A 33 12.86 -0.20 -9.89
C SER A 33 11.65 -1.12 -9.75
N ASP A 34 11.83 -2.28 -9.11
CA ASP A 34 10.73 -3.20 -8.81
C ASP A 34 9.70 -2.59 -7.85
N PHE A 35 10.15 -1.83 -6.86
CA PHE A 35 9.27 -1.10 -5.94
C PHE A 35 8.49 0.00 -6.66
N GLU A 36 9.09 0.76 -7.58
CA GLU A 36 8.38 1.76 -8.36
C GLU A 36 7.31 1.14 -9.28
N ARG A 37 7.60 -0.04 -9.86
CA ARG A 37 6.64 -0.74 -10.74
C ARG A 37 5.50 -1.44 -9.98
N LYS A 38 5.77 -2.05 -8.82
CA LYS A 38 4.78 -2.84 -8.05
C LYS A 38 4.22 -2.11 -6.82
N GLY A 39 4.98 -1.19 -6.23
CA GLY A 39 4.71 -0.55 -4.94
C GLY A 39 3.73 0.61 -5.00
N ASN A 40 3.55 1.28 -6.13
CA ASN A 40 2.61 2.40 -6.21
C ASN A 40 1.14 1.96 -6.10
N HIS A 41 0.82 0.71 -6.43
CA HIS A 41 -0.57 0.25 -6.42
C HIS A 41 -1.14 0.15 -5.01
N TRP A 42 -0.39 -0.40 -4.05
CA TRP A 42 -0.90 -0.54 -2.68
C TRP A 42 -1.04 0.82 -1.97
N LEU A 43 -0.13 1.76 -2.24
CA LEU A 43 -0.19 3.13 -1.71
C LEU A 43 -1.44 3.86 -2.21
N GLU A 44 -1.73 3.80 -3.51
CA GLU A 44 -2.94 4.39 -4.07
C GLU A 44 -4.21 3.69 -3.58
N LEU A 45 -4.20 2.37 -3.42
CA LEU A 45 -5.33 1.63 -2.83
C LEU A 45 -5.60 2.07 -1.38
N VAL A 46 -4.56 2.19 -0.55
CA VAL A 46 -4.69 2.65 0.85
C VAL A 46 -5.15 4.11 0.90
N ARG A 47 -4.59 4.97 0.05
CA ARG A 47 -5.01 6.38 -0.05
C ARG A 47 -6.50 6.49 -0.40
N ASN A 48 -6.95 5.75 -1.42
CA ASN A 48 -8.34 5.72 -1.83
C ASN A 48 -9.24 5.18 -0.72
N TRP A 49 -8.79 4.15 0.00
CA TRP A 49 -9.55 3.61 1.13
C TRP A 49 -9.72 4.63 2.27
N ILE A 50 -8.66 5.37 2.64
CA ILE A 50 -8.75 6.43 3.65
C ILE A 50 -9.75 7.52 3.23
N LEU A 51 -9.72 7.94 1.96
CA LEU A 51 -10.66 8.92 1.43
C LEU A 51 -12.11 8.43 1.50
N GLN A 52 -12.35 7.16 1.15
CA GLN A 52 -13.66 6.54 1.23
C GLN A 52 -14.16 6.38 2.67
N ALA A 53 -13.26 6.07 3.62
CA ALA A 53 -13.59 6.00 5.04
C ALA A 53 -14.05 7.37 5.58
N ASN A 54 -13.31 8.44 5.26
CA ASN A 54 -13.69 9.80 5.64
C ASN A 54 -15.05 10.21 5.02
N GLN A 55 -15.30 9.84 3.77
CA GLN A 55 -16.61 10.07 3.14
C GLN A 55 -17.74 9.31 3.85
N ALA A 56 -17.50 8.06 4.26
CA ALA A 56 -18.48 7.28 5.01
C ALA A 56 -18.89 7.97 6.33
N GLN A 57 -17.91 8.51 7.07
CA GLN A 57 -18.17 9.26 8.30
C GLN A 57 -18.98 10.54 8.05
N ASN A 58 -18.65 11.27 6.97
CA ASN A 58 -19.41 12.46 6.56
C ASN A 58 -20.85 12.11 6.18
N PHE A 59 -21.10 11.01 5.47
CA PHE A 59 -22.45 10.56 5.14
C PHE A 59 -23.25 10.15 6.37
N ALA A 60 -22.62 9.44 7.31
CA ALA A 60 -23.24 9.07 8.58
C ALA A 60 -23.67 10.31 9.39
N SER A 61 -22.86 11.37 9.36
CA SER A 61 -23.11 12.62 10.08
C SER A 61 -24.16 13.51 9.39
N SER A 62 -24.20 13.52 8.06
CA SER A 62 -25.05 14.43 7.27
C SER A 62 -26.46 13.89 6.95
N LYS A 63 -26.79 12.65 7.37
CA LYS A 63 -28.09 11.98 7.13
C LYS A 63 -28.53 11.96 5.65
N LYS A 64 -27.57 12.00 4.72
CA LYS A 64 -27.85 11.94 3.29
C LYS A 64 -28.06 10.51 2.81
N PHE A 65 -29.27 9.99 3.00
CA PHE A 65 -29.60 8.57 2.79
C PHE A 65 -29.34 8.06 1.36
N GLU A 66 -29.55 8.87 0.31
CA GLU A 66 -29.30 8.42 -1.07
C GLU A 66 -27.80 8.31 -1.42
N GLU A 67 -26.98 9.24 -0.93
CA GLU A 67 -25.52 9.18 -1.08
C GLU A 67 -24.97 7.96 -0.31
N MET A 68 -25.48 7.73 0.90
CA MET A 68 -25.13 6.60 1.75
C MET A 68 -25.50 5.24 1.13
N LYS A 69 -26.70 5.15 0.52
CA LYS A 69 -27.15 3.97 -0.22
C LYS A 69 -26.27 3.69 -1.42
N THR A 70 -25.89 4.73 -2.16
CA THR A 70 -25.01 4.61 -3.33
C THR A 70 -23.61 4.15 -2.90
N PHE A 71 -23.07 4.72 -1.84
CA PHE A 71 -21.80 4.30 -1.24
C PHE A 71 -21.83 2.84 -0.81
N LEU A 72 -22.86 2.41 -0.07
CA LEU A 72 -23.03 1.03 0.38
C LEU A 72 -23.20 0.04 -0.79
N LYS A 73 -23.75 0.44 -1.94
CA LYS A 73 -23.77 -0.40 -3.14
C LYS A 73 -22.36 -0.65 -3.68
N THR A 74 -21.47 0.33 -3.56
CA THR A 74 -20.09 0.25 -4.06
C THR A 74 -19.20 -0.61 -3.14
N ILE A 75 -19.35 -0.45 -1.82
CA ILE A 75 -18.47 -1.13 -0.83
C ILE A 75 -19.05 -2.44 -0.28
N GLY A 76 -20.39 -2.59 -0.28
CA GLY A 76 -21.10 -3.74 0.27
C GLY A 76 -21.42 -4.76 -0.81
N LEU A 77 -20.48 -5.68 -1.08
CA LEU A 77 -20.66 -6.69 -2.13
C LEU A 77 -21.58 -7.86 -1.74
N ASN A 78 -21.87 -8.07 -0.45
CA ASN A 78 -22.62 -9.25 0.02
C ASN A 78 -23.81 -8.85 0.91
N ARG A 79 -24.92 -8.45 0.27
CA ARG A 79 -26.19 -8.18 0.98
C ARG A 79 -27.08 -9.40 0.92
N HIS A 80 -27.54 -9.88 2.07
CA HIS A 80 -28.52 -10.96 2.14
C HIS A 80 -29.69 -10.57 3.04
N LEU A 81 -30.90 -10.91 2.59
CA LEU A 81 -32.14 -10.72 3.33
C LEU A 81 -32.54 -12.06 3.94
N ARG A 82 -32.68 -12.12 5.26
CA ARG A 82 -33.13 -13.31 5.99
C ARG A 82 -34.14 -12.89 7.04
N ALA A 83 -35.32 -13.52 7.04
CA ALA A 83 -36.38 -13.26 8.03
C ALA A 83 -36.71 -11.76 8.20
N SER A 84 -36.80 -11.03 7.09
CA SER A 84 -37.02 -9.56 7.05
C SER A 84 -35.91 -8.70 7.68
N ALA A 85 -34.78 -9.28 8.06
CA ALA A 85 -33.57 -8.56 8.44
C ALA A 85 -32.60 -8.48 7.26
N LEU A 86 -32.03 -7.30 7.04
CA LEU A 86 -30.95 -7.07 6.09
C LEU A 86 -29.61 -7.26 6.80
N SER A 87 -28.80 -8.18 6.29
CA SER A 87 -27.43 -8.39 6.73
C SER A 87 -26.47 -7.96 5.63
N VAL A 88 -25.40 -7.28 6.01
CA VAL A 88 -24.38 -6.75 5.11
C VAL A 88 -23.03 -7.23 5.59
N ASP A 89 -22.34 -8.00 4.76
CA ASP A 89 -20.97 -8.43 5.06
C ASP A 89 -19.98 -7.52 4.35
N PHE A 90 -19.12 -6.86 5.11
CA PHE A 90 -18.03 -6.06 4.58
C PHE A 90 -16.76 -6.92 4.46
N LYS A 91 -16.13 -6.88 3.29
CA LYS A 91 -14.80 -7.49 3.10
C LYS A 91 -13.72 -6.50 3.49
N THR A 92 -12.54 -7.00 3.82
CA THR A 92 -11.33 -6.20 3.97
C THR A 92 -11.14 -5.32 2.72
N PRO A 93 -10.85 -4.02 2.87
CA PRO A 93 -10.54 -3.31 4.13
C PRO A 93 -11.74 -2.68 4.86
N PHE A 94 -12.97 -2.77 4.36
CA PHE A 94 -14.13 -2.11 4.97
C PHE A 94 -14.64 -2.78 6.26
N SER A 95 -14.29 -4.04 6.51
CA SER A 95 -14.58 -4.72 7.78
C SER A 95 -14.02 -3.93 8.97
N PHE A 96 -12.84 -3.33 8.83
CA PHE A 96 -12.22 -2.53 9.89
C PHE A 96 -13.05 -1.31 10.28
N LEU A 97 -13.76 -0.70 9.33
CA LEU A 97 -14.61 0.46 9.61
C LEU A 97 -15.92 0.05 10.30
N ALA A 98 -16.44 -1.15 10.01
CA ALA A 98 -17.66 -1.67 10.61
C ALA A 98 -17.46 -2.10 12.07
N GLU A 99 -16.22 -2.41 12.46
CA GLU A 99 -15.83 -2.80 13.82
C GLU A 99 -15.45 -1.61 14.72
N LEU A 100 -15.45 -0.37 14.19
CA LEU A 100 -15.15 0.83 14.98
C LEU A 100 -16.28 1.11 16.00
N PRO A 101 -15.92 1.49 17.24
CA PRO A 101 -16.88 1.78 18.31
C PRO A 101 -17.72 3.04 18.09
#